data_AF-A0A564Y1I4-F1
#
_entry.id   AF-A0A564Y1I4-F1
#
_cell.length_a   1.000
_cell.length_b   1.000
_cell.length_c   1.000
_cell.angle_alpha   90.00
_cell.angle_beta   90.00
_cell.angle_gamma   90.00
#
_symmetry.space_group_name_H-M   'P 1'
#
loop_
_entity.id
_entity.type
_entity.pdbx_description
1 polymer ?
#
loop_
_entity_poly.entity_id
_entity_poly.type
_entity_poly.pdbx_seq_one_letter_code
_entity_poly.pdbx_strand_id
1 'polypeptide(L)'
;MMTPLLQGGAVPHLHSNLASIMRERLVIRKVVFGNTVVSIFNAECSDLETELKLPDRICWRIGSFQNKMVFICGWEEGRDNPWSSRVDLMDPSTGRLSPLPNTLNARK
;
A
#
# COMPACT_ATOMS: atom_id res chain seq x y z
N MET A 1 9.39 27.67 56.62
CA MET A 1 8.44 26.83 55.86
C MET A 1 8.93 26.77 54.42
N MET A 2 9.42 25.60 53.98
CA MET A 2 9.64 25.21 52.57
C MET A 2 8.27 24.77 51.99
N THR A 3 7.87 25.05 50.74
CA THR A 3 8.28 24.51 49.41
C THR A 3 7.35 25.18 48.33
N PRO A 4 7.42 24.87 47.01
CA PRO A 4 8.57 24.81 46.11
C PRO A 4 8.32 25.50 44.74
N LEU A 5 9.40 25.58 43.94
CA LEU A 5 9.46 25.96 42.53
C LEU A 5 8.59 25.04 41.65
N LEU A 6 7.78 25.60 40.76
CA LEU A 6 7.10 24.88 39.68
C LEU A 6 8.14 24.45 38.62
N GLN A 7 8.46 23.16 38.62
CA GLN A 7 9.28 22.52 37.60
C GLN A 7 8.42 22.31 36.35
N GLY A 8 8.71 23.06 35.29
CA GLY A 8 8.07 22.91 33.98
C GLY A 8 8.40 21.54 33.38
N GLY A 9 7.48 20.60 33.48
CA GLY A 9 7.58 19.29 32.83
C GLY A 9 7.41 19.43 31.32
N ALA A 10 8.39 18.93 30.57
CA ALA A 10 8.26 18.73 29.14
C ALA A 10 7.16 17.69 28.87
N VAL A 11 6.14 18.07 28.09
CA VAL A 11 5.00 17.23 27.74
C VAL A 11 5.43 16.19 26.70
N PRO A 12 5.51 14.88 27.03
CA PRO A 12 6.04 13.85 26.12
C PRO A 12 5.07 13.44 24.98
N HIS A 13 3.84 13.97 24.99
CA HIS A 13 2.71 13.39 24.26
C HIS A 13 2.61 13.79 22.78
N LEU A 14 3.43 14.74 22.31
CA LEU A 14 3.38 15.15 20.90
C LEU A 14 4.23 14.24 19.99
N HIS A 15 5.32 13.66 20.50
CA HIS A 15 6.25 12.86 19.68
C HIS A 15 5.71 11.46 19.38
N SER A 16 4.97 10.85 20.32
CA SER A 16 4.38 9.52 20.15
C SER A 16 3.20 9.49 19.17
N ASN A 17 2.56 10.65 18.92
CA ASN A 17 1.40 10.74 18.04
C ASN A 17 1.81 10.78 16.56
N LEU A 18 2.88 11.50 16.21
CA LEU A 18 3.37 11.56 14.82
C LEU A 18 3.96 10.22 14.34
N ALA A 19 4.66 9.49 15.20
CA ALA A 19 5.17 8.16 14.90
C ALA A 19 4.04 7.13 14.72
N SER A 20 2.90 7.32 15.40
CA SER A 20 1.68 6.52 15.20
C SER A 20 0.97 6.86 13.87
N ILE A 21 1.07 8.12 13.41
CA ILE A 21 0.42 8.63 12.20
C ILE A 21 1.18 8.28 10.90
N MET A 22 2.49 8.07 10.94
CA MET A 22 3.33 7.82 9.75
C MET A 22 3.94 6.41 9.76
N ARG A 23 3.08 5.38 9.72
CA ARG A 23 3.55 3.99 9.70
C ARG A 23 3.81 3.54 8.26
N GLU A 24 5.01 3.86 7.78
CA GLU A 24 5.49 3.39 6.47
C GLU A 24 5.65 1.86 6.48
N ARG A 25 5.33 1.21 5.36
CA ARG A 25 5.42 -0.25 5.20
C ARG A 25 6.08 -0.59 3.87
N LEU A 26 6.93 -1.60 3.89
CA LEU A 26 7.56 -2.12 2.68
C LEU A 26 6.58 -3.00 1.90
N VAL A 27 6.46 -2.73 0.60
CA VAL A 27 5.69 -3.54 -0.34
C VAL A 27 6.62 -4.12 -1.38
N ILE A 28 6.60 -5.44 -1.54
CA ILE A 28 7.35 -6.16 -2.56
C ILE A 28 6.39 -6.76 -3.58
N ARG A 29 6.67 -6.52 -4.86
CA ARG A 29 5.98 -7.14 -5.98
C ARG A 29 6.78 -8.31 -6.55
N LYS A 30 6.12 -9.42 -6.83
CA LYS A 30 6.65 -10.55 -7.60
C LYS A 30 5.66 -10.98 -8.68
N VAL A 31 6.15 -11.53 -9.78
CA VAL A 31 5.32 -12.23 -10.77
C VAL A 31 5.64 -13.71 -10.68
N VAL A 32 4.60 -14.53 -10.51
CA VAL A 32 4.73 -15.98 -10.33
C VAL A 32 3.68 -16.65 -11.20
N PHE A 33 4.11 -17.40 -12.23
CA PHE A 33 3.24 -18.09 -13.18
C PHE A 33 2.07 -17.21 -13.70
N GLY A 34 2.38 -16.05 -14.29
CA GLY A 34 1.35 -15.14 -14.82
C GLY A 34 0.58 -14.33 -13.76
N ASN A 35 0.77 -14.61 -12.47
CA ASN A 35 0.08 -13.91 -11.38
C ASN A 35 0.96 -12.85 -10.73
N THR A 36 0.39 -11.72 -10.33
CA THR A 36 1.09 -10.77 -9.46
C THR A 36 0.88 -11.15 -8.00
N VAL A 37 1.98 -11.32 -7.27
CA VAL A 37 2.00 -11.53 -5.82
C VAL A 37 2.58 -10.30 -5.16
N VAL A 38 1.92 -9.83 -4.11
CA VAL A 38 2.23 -8.59 -3.42
C VAL A 38 2.38 -8.89 -1.95
N SER A 39 3.59 -8.75 -1.43
CA SER A 39 3.92 -8.98 -0.03
C SER A 39 4.03 -7.62 0.68
N ILE A 40 3.26 -7.45 1.75
CA ILE A 40 3.27 -6.24 2.59
C ILE A 40 3.89 -6.61 3.93
N PHE A 41 5.00 -5.97 4.26
CA PHE A 41 5.70 -6.18 5.51
C PHE A 41 5.26 -5.17 6.56
N ASN A 42 5.48 -5.51 7.83
CA ASN A 42 5.32 -4.59 8.93
C ASN A 42 6.25 -3.37 8.78
N ALA A 43 6.04 -2.37 9.64
CA ALA A 43 6.82 -1.14 9.61
C ALA A 43 8.33 -1.36 9.84
N GLU A 44 8.68 -2.43 10.54
CA GLU A 44 10.07 -2.82 10.82
C GLU A 44 10.69 -3.64 9.68
N CYS A 45 9.91 -3.95 8.64
CA CYS A 45 10.29 -4.79 7.50
C CYS A 45 10.76 -6.20 7.89
N SER A 46 10.46 -6.66 9.10
CA SER A 46 10.87 -7.97 9.63
C SER A 46 9.89 -9.07 9.26
N ASP A 47 8.59 -8.77 9.35
CA ASP A 47 7.53 -9.77 9.27
C ASP A 47 6.54 -9.43 8.16
N LEU A 48 6.03 -10.47 7.51
CA LEU A 48 4.97 -10.36 6.52
C LEU A 48 3.63 -10.11 7.22
N GLU A 49 3.03 -8.93 7.05
CA GLU A 49 1.70 -8.62 7.56
C GLU A 49 0.60 -9.22 6.68
N THR A 50 0.77 -9.14 5.37
CA THR A 50 -0.25 -9.54 4.40
C THR A 50 0.39 -9.93 3.08
N GLU A 51 -0.19 -10.94 2.43
CA GLU A 51 0.13 -11.29 1.04
C GLU A 51 -1.15 -11.26 0.20
N LEU A 52 -1.10 -10.53 -0.92
CA LEU A 52 -2.17 -10.48 -1.90
C LEU A 52 -1.73 -11.18 -3.18
N LYS A 53 -2.56 -12.11 -3.66
CA LYS A 53 -2.40 -12.75 -4.96
C LYS A 53 -3.45 -12.20 -5.92
N LEU A 54 -2.98 -11.69 -7.05
CA LEU A 54 -3.80 -11.18 -8.14
C LEU A 54 -3.80 -12.24 -9.25
N PRO A 55 -4.77 -13.17 -9.26
CA PRO A 55 -4.81 -14.24 -10.24
C PRO A 55 -5.03 -13.69 -11.66
N ASP A 56 -4.34 -14.28 -12.62
CA ASP A 56 -4.37 -13.96 -14.05
C ASP A 56 -4.08 -12.48 -14.35
N ARG A 57 -3.40 -11.77 -13.44
CA ARG A 57 -3.12 -10.35 -13.56
C ARG A 57 -1.63 -10.08 -13.40
N ILE A 58 -1.00 -9.58 -14.45
CA ILE A 58 0.34 -8.99 -14.36
C ILE A 58 0.22 -7.47 -14.23
N CYS A 59 0.64 -6.95 -13.07
CA CYS A 59 0.59 -5.53 -12.76
C CYS A 59 1.94 -4.86 -13.01
N TRP A 60 2.16 -4.09 -14.06
CA TRP A 60 3.49 -3.49 -14.33
C TRP A 60 3.94 -2.45 -13.30
N ARG A 61 3.00 -1.83 -12.57
CA ARG A 61 3.30 -0.82 -11.55
C ARG A 61 2.40 -1.01 -10.34
N ILE A 62 2.98 -0.74 -9.17
CA ILE A 62 2.27 -0.59 -7.91
C ILE A 62 2.71 0.76 -7.33
N GLY A 63 1.78 1.50 -6.76
CA GLY A 63 2.05 2.77 -6.09
C GLY A 63 1.17 2.95 -4.86
N SER A 64 1.39 4.04 -4.14
CA SER A 64 0.53 4.48 -3.05
C SER A 64 -0.20 5.77 -3.43
N PHE A 65 -1.47 5.89 -3.04
CA PHE A 65 -2.28 7.08 -3.20
C PHE A 65 -3.29 7.17 -2.06
N GLN A 66 -3.28 8.26 -1.29
CA GLN A 66 -4.21 8.49 -0.17
C GLN A 66 -4.36 7.28 0.78
N ASN A 67 -3.22 6.71 1.21
CA ASN A 67 -3.15 5.53 2.08
C ASN A 67 -3.74 4.23 1.48
N LYS A 68 -3.99 4.20 0.17
CA LYS A 68 -4.39 3.02 -0.60
C LYS A 68 -3.27 2.61 -1.53
N MET A 69 -3.24 1.33 -1.88
CA MET A 69 -2.35 0.83 -2.90
C MET A 69 -3.03 0.90 -4.26
N VAL A 70 -2.30 1.36 -5.27
CA VAL A 70 -2.74 1.45 -6.67
C VAL A 70 -2.05 0.34 -7.43
N PHE A 71 -2.81 -0.51 -8.11
CA PHE A 71 -2.31 -1.53 -9.01
C PHE A 71 -2.61 -1.11 -10.43
N ILE A 72 -1.58 -1.02 -11.27
CA ILE A 72 -1.75 -0.78 -12.70
C ILE A 72 -1.37 -2.07 -13.42
N CYS A 73 -2.37 -2.73 -13.98
CA CYS A 73 -2.28 -4.07 -14.56
C CYS A 73 -2.94 -4.11 -15.93
N GLY A 74 -2.53 -5.08 -16.75
CA GLY A 74 -3.09 -5.15 -18.10
C GLY A 74 -2.57 -6.24 -19.01
N TRP A 75 -1.84 -7.20 -18.45
CA TRP A 75 -1.66 -8.47 -19.12
C TRP A 75 -2.45 -9.53 -18.37
N GLU A 76 -3.45 -10.07 -19.05
CA GLU A 76 -4.18 -11.27 -18.66
C GLU A 76 -3.76 -12.36 -19.64
N GLU A 77 -3.22 -13.45 -19.10
CA GLU A 77 -2.71 -14.57 -19.91
C GLU A 77 -3.86 -15.14 -20.76
N GLY A 78 -3.70 -15.15 -22.09
CA GLY A 78 -4.71 -15.65 -23.02
C GLY A 78 -5.76 -14.64 -23.51
N ARG A 79 -5.61 -13.33 -23.28
CA ARG A 79 -6.46 -12.30 -23.90
C ARG A 79 -5.72 -11.43 -24.92
N ASP A 80 -6.43 -11.06 -26.00
CA ASP A 80 -5.93 -10.28 -27.16
C ASP A 80 -5.58 -8.80 -26.85
N ASN A 81 -5.66 -8.40 -25.59
CA ASN A 81 -5.47 -7.02 -25.15
C ASN A 81 -4.32 -6.93 -24.13
N PRO A 82 -3.07 -6.84 -24.61
CA PRO A 82 -1.92 -6.62 -23.74
C PRO A 82 -1.83 -5.19 -23.18
N TRP A 83 -2.79 -4.33 -23.52
CA TRP A 83 -2.82 -2.89 -23.23
C TRP A 83 -3.98 -2.49 -22.30
N SER A 84 -4.60 -3.44 -21.61
CA SER A 84 -5.74 -3.18 -20.73
C SER A 84 -5.28 -2.22 -19.63
N SER A 85 -5.76 -0.99 -19.57
CA SER A 85 -5.33 -0.02 -18.56
C SER A 85 -6.06 -0.20 -17.23
N ARG A 86 -6.17 -1.46 -16.76
CA ARG A 86 -6.91 -1.75 -15.54
C ARG A 86 -6.17 -1.17 -14.35
N VAL A 87 -6.86 -0.32 -13.62
CA VAL A 87 -6.37 0.22 -12.36
C VAL A 87 -7.27 -0.28 -11.24
N ASP A 88 -6.69 -0.97 -10.26
CA ASP A 88 -7.41 -1.36 -9.05
C ASP A 88 -6.80 -0.61 -7.84
N LEU A 89 -7.65 -0.16 -6.92
CA LEU A 89 -7.23 0.33 -5.60
C LEU A 89 -7.42 -0.78 -4.57
N MET A 90 -6.46 -0.96 -3.68
CA MET A 90 -6.60 -1.79 -2.49
C MET A 90 -6.52 -0.94 -1.24
N ASP A 91 -7.45 -1.21 -0.33
CA ASP A 91 -7.30 -0.76 1.05
C ASP A 91 -6.46 -1.77 1.84
N PRO A 92 -5.25 -1.42 2.30
CA PRO A 92 -4.37 -2.35 3.00
C PRO A 92 -4.96 -2.89 4.31
N SER A 93 -5.93 -2.18 4.91
CA SER A 93 -6.59 -2.63 6.15
C SER A 93 -7.59 -3.75 5.93
N THR A 94 -8.16 -3.83 4.73
CA THR A 94 -9.20 -4.83 4.39
C THR A 94 -8.71 -5.89 3.42
N GLY A 95 -7.58 -5.63 2.74
CA GLY A 95 -7.10 -6.47 1.66
C GLY A 95 -7.94 -6.42 0.38
N ARG A 96 -9.07 -5.71 0.36
CA ARG A 96 -10.02 -5.71 -0.75
C ARG A 96 -9.57 -4.80 -1.88
N LEU A 97 -9.71 -5.31 -3.10
CA LEU A 97 -9.54 -4.57 -4.34
C LEU A 97 -10.86 -3.95 -4.78
N SER A 98 -10.77 -2.73 -5.27
CA SER A 98 -11.86 -2.00 -5.91
C SER A 98 -11.37 -1.50 -7.27
N PRO A 99 -12.06 -1.82 -8.37
CA PRO A 99 -11.68 -1.30 -9.67
C PRO A 99 -11.89 0.21 -9.69
N LEU A 100 -10.89 0.95 -10.18
CA LEU A 100 -11.08 2.33 -10.59
C LEU A 100 -11.71 2.33 -11.99
N PRO A 101 -12.63 3.26 -12.29
CA PRO A 101 -13.10 3.46 -13.65
C PRO A 101 -11.90 3.72 -14.57
N ASN A 102 -12.01 3.27 -15.83
CA ASN A 102 -10.94 3.41 -16.82
C ASN A 102 -10.34 4.81 -16.78
N THR A 103 -9.01 4.87 -16.66
CA THR A 103 -8.28 6.13 -16.69
C THR A 103 -8.58 6.87 -17.99
N LEU A 104 -8.61 8.21 -17.95
CA LEU A 104 -8.85 9.06 -19.13
C LEU A 104 -7.89 8.64 -20.25
N ASN A 105 -8.44 7.92 -21.23
CA ASN A 105 -7.78 7.36 -22.41
C ASN A 105 -6.36 6.82 -22.15
N ALA A 106 -6.23 5.50 -22.00
CA ALA A 106 -4.94 4.84 -22.21
C ALA A 106 -4.35 5.36 -23.53
N ARG A 107 -3.20 6.05 -23.46
CA ARG A 107 -2.53 6.54 -24.68
C ARG A 107 -2.18 5.31 -25.51
N LYS A 108 -2.83 5.20 -26.67
CA LYS A 108 -2.60 4.17 -27.68
C LYS A 108 -1.21 4.30 -28.28
#